data_AF-A0A9E2P7S8-F1
#
_entry.id   AF-A0A9E2P7S8-F1
#
_cell.length_a   1.000
_cell.length_b   1.000
_cell.length_c   1.000
_cell.angle_alpha   90.00
_cell.angle_beta   90.00
_cell.angle_gamma   90.00
#
_symmetry.space_group_name_H-M   'P 1'
#
loop_
_entity.id
_entity.type
_entity.pdbx_description
1 polymer ?
#
loop_
_entity_poly.entity_id
_entity_poly.type
_entity_poly.pdbx_seq_one_letter_code
_entity_poly.pdbx_strand_id
1 'polypeptide(L)'
;MSSPLFFLDPGSELSLQDQVRRKLVDAACAGAFPPGRRLPSSRALAAQLNIARNTVTLAYQKLVDEGLFVSRERSGIYVDHDMLRGRAAVESVAGGREPVRSSRWTGRFKTAEGEVPTTRRAPNWRQYPFPFIDGLFDASLFPVAEWREASRQALTVGDISQWSMDSGDADDPMLIEEIRTKVLPRRGIRARPDEILITVGAQQALALLSQMLIDRDSTVAVENPGYPDMRRLVADRGARLVHQPVDDEGLVVDRRLDDCDLVYVTPSHQFPTGVMMTQARREALLRKAAARDMVIIEDDFACETNYLDQACPALRSLDQDDRVIYVAGLSKVLGPGLRLGFIVASPEVIAEARRLRHLAVRHPPLNNQRTAAHFLAMGHYDATMMRLGRLFRERRTALRDALNHYLQQSVAIAPLRGGATYWVRGPDHLDVEEFAAQAERRGVLIEPVGPYFADGKGPRNIFRLGVTSLPIDRIREGVAVLADLMRDLPVAARTFPYPVEQRLEGEALEAAMSGSVLLCKTVYGDPCTIELLPDGQMVGRAGYANEDCDVGRWWVEGDVWRRQWNRWSYGETSSLRTVIVGDRIGWFDANGRLLDSAVIRRADPD
;
A
#
# COMPACT_ATOMS: atom_id res chain seq x y z
N MET A 1 11.81 17.96 49.36
CA MET A 1 11.30 16.78 48.63
C MET A 1 12.30 16.46 47.54
N SER A 2 12.89 15.25 47.53
CA SER A 2 13.88 14.88 46.53
C SER A 2 13.19 14.72 45.18
N SER A 3 13.71 15.37 44.14
CA SER A 3 13.23 15.18 42.77
C SER A 3 13.27 13.69 42.41
N PRO A 4 12.24 13.16 41.72
CA PRO A 4 12.18 11.76 41.34
C PRO A 4 13.32 11.43 40.39
N LEU A 5 13.93 10.26 40.58
CA LEU A 5 15.11 9.82 39.84
C LEU A 5 14.84 9.66 38.33
N PHE A 6 13.61 9.27 37.98
CA PHE A 6 13.06 9.29 36.63
C PHE A 6 11.52 9.24 36.72
N PHE A 7 10.86 9.54 35.61
CA PHE A 7 9.40 9.43 35.48
C PHE A 7 9.01 8.18 34.70
N LEU A 8 7.91 7.56 35.11
CA LEU A 8 7.24 6.49 34.37
C LEU A 8 6.21 7.11 33.42
N ASP A 9 5.98 6.47 32.29
CA ASP A 9 5.04 6.93 31.29
C ASP A 9 3.71 6.16 31.43
N PRO A 10 2.63 6.81 31.88
CA PRO A 10 1.32 6.17 32.02
C PRO A 10 0.70 5.75 30.68
N GLY A 11 1.13 6.36 29.56
CA GLY A 11 0.64 6.05 28.21
C GLY A 11 1.42 4.96 27.49
N SER A 12 2.44 4.39 28.14
CA SER A 12 3.28 3.35 27.55
C SER A 12 2.62 1.97 27.60
N GLU A 13 2.75 1.20 26.52
CA GLU A 13 2.27 -0.19 26.44
C GLU A 13 3.11 -1.17 27.29
N LEU A 14 4.26 -0.72 27.82
CA LEU A 14 5.13 -1.55 28.66
C LEU A 14 4.57 -1.70 30.07
N SER A 15 4.73 -2.89 30.65
CA SER A 15 4.44 -3.12 32.07
C SER A 15 5.25 -2.15 32.95
N LEU A 16 4.69 -1.72 34.08
CA LEU A 16 5.40 -0.85 35.03
C LEU A 16 6.73 -1.47 35.50
N GLN A 17 6.80 -2.81 35.58
CA GLN A 17 8.02 -3.53 35.91
C GLN A 17 9.10 -3.33 34.83
N ASP A 18 8.74 -3.46 33.55
CA ASP A 18 9.68 -3.26 32.43
C ASP A 18 10.10 -1.81 32.27
N GLN A 19 9.19 -0.86 32.52
CA GLN A 19 9.53 0.55 32.54
C GLN A 19 10.56 0.87 33.64
N VAL A 20 10.33 0.38 34.87
CA VAL A 20 11.29 0.55 35.98
C VAL A 20 12.63 -0.09 35.65
N ARG A 21 12.63 -1.32 35.13
CA ARG A 21 13.84 -2.04 34.72
C ARG A 21 14.64 -1.24 33.68
N ARG A 22 13.97 -0.79 32.61
CA ARG A 22 14.58 -0.01 31.54
C ARG A 22 15.17 1.30 32.07
N LYS A 23 14.41 2.06 32.87
CA LYS A 23 14.87 3.34 33.42
C LYS A 23 16.04 3.20 34.38
N LEU A 24 16.10 2.12 35.17
CA LEU A 24 17.24 1.81 36.02
C LEU A 24 18.49 1.48 35.22
N VAL A 25 18.35 0.68 34.15
CA VAL A 25 19.44 0.39 33.22
C VAL A 25 19.91 1.67 32.52
N ASP A 26 19.01 2.50 32.01
CA ASP A 26 19.33 3.77 31.36
C ASP A 26 20.09 4.71 32.33
N ALA A 27 19.63 4.83 33.57
CA ALA A 27 20.28 5.66 34.59
C ALA A 27 21.67 5.13 34.98
N ALA A 28 21.83 3.81 35.10
CA ALA A 28 23.14 3.20 35.33
C ALA A 28 24.08 3.44 34.12
N CYS A 29 23.58 3.27 32.90
CA CYS A 29 24.30 3.50 31.65
C CYS A 29 24.74 4.96 31.49
N ALA A 30 23.92 5.91 31.91
CA ALA A 30 24.20 7.35 31.89
C ALA A 30 25.12 7.81 33.04
N GLY A 31 25.58 6.88 33.90
CA GLY A 31 26.48 7.19 35.00
C GLY A 31 25.81 7.86 36.21
N ALA A 32 24.48 7.87 36.30
CA ALA A 32 23.77 8.42 37.47
C ALA A 32 24.09 7.64 38.77
N PHE A 33 24.45 6.36 38.60
CA PHE A 33 24.89 5.45 39.66
C PHE A 33 26.29 4.90 39.33
N PRO A 34 27.37 5.61 39.71
CA PRO A 34 28.72 5.08 39.54
C PRO A 34 28.90 3.79 40.37
N PRO A 35 29.84 2.89 39.98
CA PRO A 35 30.14 1.68 40.74
C PRO A 35 30.35 1.97 42.22
N GLY A 36 29.68 1.20 43.09
CA GLY A 36 29.75 1.39 44.54
C GLY A 36 28.78 2.40 45.13
N ARG A 37 28.04 3.20 44.32
CA ARG A 37 26.92 4.01 44.82
C ARG A 37 25.69 3.14 45.05
N ARG A 38 25.14 3.22 46.26
CA ARG A 38 23.93 2.48 46.65
C ARG A 38 22.69 3.04 45.92
N LEU A 39 21.88 2.14 45.36
CA LEU A 39 20.57 2.48 44.79
C LEU A 39 19.52 2.74 45.90
N PRO A 40 18.45 3.50 45.59
CA PRO A 40 17.32 3.65 46.50
C PRO A 40 16.73 2.28 46.88
N SER A 41 16.32 2.13 48.15
CA SER A 41 15.64 0.90 48.59
C SER A 41 14.34 0.68 47.82
N SER A 42 13.83 -0.56 47.75
CA SER A 42 12.58 -0.85 47.03
C SER A 42 11.39 -0.05 47.60
N ARG A 43 11.38 0.26 48.90
CA ARG A 43 10.39 1.14 49.52
C ARG A 43 10.55 2.61 49.10
N ALA A 44 11.79 3.11 49.10
CA ALA A 44 12.07 4.50 48.74
C ALA A 44 11.78 4.77 47.26
N LEU A 45 12.17 3.87 46.37
CA LEU A 45 11.90 4.03 44.93
C LEU A 45 10.41 3.89 44.62
N ALA A 46 9.70 2.96 45.29
CA ALA A 46 8.25 2.83 45.14
C ALA A 46 7.50 4.08 45.60
N ALA A 47 7.92 4.69 46.71
CA ALA A 47 7.35 5.95 47.19
C ALA A 47 7.65 7.13 46.24
N GLN A 48 8.87 7.21 45.68
CA GLN A 48 9.25 8.25 44.71
C GLN A 48 8.49 8.15 43.39
N LEU A 49 8.24 6.93 42.92
CA LEU A 49 7.53 6.67 41.66
C LEU A 49 6.01 6.54 41.82
N ASN A 50 5.51 6.57 43.06
CA ASN A 50 4.11 6.34 43.42
C ASN A 50 3.53 5.03 42.86
N ILE A 51 4.24 3.92 43.04
CA ILE A 51 3.84 2.58 42.58
C ILE A 51 3.93 1.53 43.69
N ALA A 52 3.35 0.34 43.45
CA ALA A 52 3.43 -0.78 44.39
C ALA A 52 4.88 -1.26 44.58
N ARG A 53 5.28 -1.50 45.84
CA ARG A 53 6.63 -1.98 46.22
C ARG A 53 7.03 -3.27 45.51
N ASN A 54 6.07 -4.18 45.28
CA ASN A 54 6.34 -5.48 44.64
C ASN A 54 6.85 -5.31 43.21
N THR A 55 6.33 -4.34 42.45
CA THR A 55 6.80 -4.02 41.09
C THR A 55 8.28 -3.64 41.06
N VAL A 56 8.70 -2.79 41.99
CA VAL A 56 10.13 -2.40 42.13
C VAL A 56 10.98 -3.58 42.59
N THR A 57 10.46 -4.39 43.51
CA THR A 57 11.20 -5.54 44.05
C THR A 57 11.46 -6.58 42.96
N LEU A 58 10.47 -6.89 42.13
CA LEU A 58 10.61 -7.81 40.99
C LEU A 58 11.55 -7.27 39.91
N ALA A 59 11.53 -5.95 39.65
CA ALA A 59 12.48 -5.32 38.73
C ALA A 59 13.92 -5.43 39.24
N TYR A 60 14.15 -5.16 40.52
CA TYR A 60 15.47 -5.33 41.14
C TYR A 60 15.94 -6.78 41.18
N GLN A 61 15.07 -7.72 41.54
CA GLN A 61 15.42 -9.14 41.57
C GLN A 61 15.90 -9.59 40.19
N LYS A 62 15.13 -9.26 39.14
CA LYS A 62 15.49 -9.61 37.77
C LYS A 62 16.82 -9.00 37.32
N LEU A 63 17.07 -7.73 37.66
CA LEU A 63 18.33 -7.06 37.35
C LEU A 63 19.54 -7.64 38.09
N VAL A 64 19.33 -8.16 39.31
CA VAL A 64 20.36 -8.86 40.08
C VAL A 64 20.59 -10.28 39.51
N ASP A 65 19.52 -11.00 39.17
CA ASP A 65 19.60 -12.33 38.56
C ASP A 65 20.30 -12.28 37.18
N GLU A 66 20.09 -11.19 36.42
CA GLU A 66 20.77 -10.91 35.14
C GLU A 66 22.23 -10.42 35.30
N GLY A 67 22.71 -10.22 36.55
CA GLY A 67 24.08 -9.80 36.83
C GLY A 67 24.39 -8.33 36.50
N LEU A 68 23.38 -7.52 36.18
CA LEU A 68 23.54 -6.09 35.92
C LEU A 68 23.71 -5.29 37.22
N PHE A 69 23.14 -5.82 38.32
CA PHE A 69 23.20 -5.22 39.64
C PHE A 69 23.62 -6.28 40.67
N VAL A 70 24.21 -5.85 41.78
CA VAL A 70 24.62 -6.73 42.88
C VAL A 70 23.89 -6.35 44.15
N SER A 71 23.25 -7.34 44.76
CA SER A 71 22.73 -7.24 46.12
C SER A 71 23.85 -7.56 47.11
N ARG A 72 24.14 -6.62 48.03
CA ARG A 72 25.07 -6.84 49.14
C ARG A 72 24.28 -6.95 50.43
N GLU A 73 24.49 -8.05 51.17
CA GLU A 73 23.75 -8.36 52.40
C GLU A 73 23.78 -7.18 53.38
N ARG A 74 22.61 -6.79 53.89
CA ARG A 74 22.41 -5.66 54.84
C ARG A 74 22.89 -4.28 54.36
N SER A 75 23.39 -4.17 53.13
CA SER A 75 24.00 -2.97 52.59
C SER A 75 23.16 -2.30 51.50
N GLY A 76 22.57 -3.08 50.58
CA GLY A 76 21.69 -2.55 49.53
C GLY A 76 22.03 -3.10 48.15
N ILE A 77 21.50 -2.46 47.10
CA ILE A 77 21.71 -2.83 45.70
C ILE A 77 22.67 -1.83 45.07
N TYR A 78 23.60 -2.32 44.27
CA TYR A 78 24.64 -1.55 43.60
C TYR A 78 24.67 -1.92 42.11
N VAL A 79 25.09 -0.99 41.24
CA VAL A 79 25.40 -1.34 39.84
C VAL A 79 26.62 -2.25 39.84
N ASP A 80 26.57 -3.34 39.08
CA ASP A 80 27.72 -4.23 38.94
C ASP A 80 28.86 -3.52 38.20
N HIS A 81 30.10 -3.77 38.63
CA HIS A 81 31.25 -3.08 38.05
C HIS A 81 31.53 -3.55 36.60
N ASP A 82 31.19 -4.79 36.26
CA ASP A 82 31.32 -5.38 34.93
C ASP A 82 30.28 -4.82 33.95
N MET A 83 29.10 -4.40 34.43
CA MET A 83 28.08 -3.73 33.60
C MET A 83 28.61 -2.45 32.92
N LEU A 84 29.57 -1.78 33.56
CA LEU A 84 30.16 -0.53 33.09
C LEU A 84 31.55 -0.72 32.45
N ARG A 85 32.11 -1.94 32.47
CA ARG A 85 33.39 -2.25 31.80
C ARG A 85 33.23 -2.17 30.27
N GLY A 86 34.24 -1.63 29.59
CA GLY A 86 34.27 -1.49 28.13
C GLY A 86 33.47 -0.32 27.55
N ARG A 87 32.83 0.51 28.40
CA ARG A 87 32.17 1.74 27.96
C ARG A 87 33.18 2.88 27.89
N ALA A 88 33.27 3.54 26.73
CA ALA A 88 33.98 4.80 26.62
C ALA A 88 33.30 5.85 27.53
N ALA A 89 34.10 6.61 28.28
CA ALA A 89 33.57 7.71 29.07
C ALA A 89 32.94 8.73 28.12
N VAL A 90 31.62 8.85 28.16
CA VAL A 90 30.92 9.90 27.42
C VAL A 90 31.01 11.16 28.25
N GLU A 91 31.90 12.07 27.87
CA GLU A 91 31.80 13.44 28.35
C GLU A 91 30.42 13.96 27.94
N SER A 92 29.61 14.32 28.93
CA SER A 92 28.31 14.93 28.74
C SER A 92 28.50 16.17 27.85
N VAL A 93 28.05 16.09 26.60
CA VAL A 93 27.95 17.25 25.71
C VAL A 93 26.77 18.11 26.21
N ALA A 94 26.96 18.75 27.36
CA ALA A 94 26.10 19.80 27.90
C ALA A 94 26.42 21.12 27.19
N GLY A 95 26.34 21.10 25.86
CA GLY A 95 26.42 22.26 25.00
C GLY A 95 25.28 22.15 24.03
N GLY A 96 24.33 23.09 24.10
CA GLY A 96 23.25 23.19 23.13
C GLY A 96 23.83 23.09 21.73
N ARG A 97 23.41 22.09 20.95
CA ARG A 97 23.76 22.01 19.53
C ARG A 97 23.23 23.29 18.88
N GLU A 98 24.12 24.23 18.57
CA GLU A 98 23.79 25.29 17.63
C GLU A 98 23.27 24.67 16.33
N PRO A 99 22.28 25.28 15.65
CA PRO A 99 21.74 24.76 14.41
C PRO A 99 22.89 24.62 13.40
N VAL A 100 23.20 23.36 13.08
CA VAL A 100 24.35 22.99 12.26
C VAL A 100 24.20 23.65 10.87
N ARG A 101 25.14 24.55 10.55
CA ARG A 101 25.35 25.06 9.18
C ARG A 101 25.47 23.88 8.21
N SER A 102 24.87 24.01 7.02
CA SER A 102 24.81 23.03 5.92
C SER A 102 25.92 21.97 5.96
N SER A 103 25.51 20.70 6.07
CA SER A 103 26.41 19.54 6.15
C SER A 103 27.46 19.54 5.03
N ARG A 104 28.75 19.51 5.38
CA ARG A 104 29.88 19.38 4.43
C ARG A 104 29.86 18.07 3.62
N TRP A 105 28.89 17.19 3.87
CA TRP A 105 28.75 15.90 3.20
C TRP A 105 28.05 15.98 1.86
N THR A 106 27.26 17.03 1.59
CA THR A 106 26.53 17.18 0.32
C THR A 106 27.47 17.09 -0.89
N GLY A 107 28.60 17.80 -0.86
CA GLY A 107 29.63 17.75 -1.92
C GLY A 107 30.46 16.46 -1.99
N ARG A 108 30.21 15.45 -1.13
CA ARG A 108 30.94 14.17 -1.12
C ARG A 108 30.17 13.04 -1.78
N PHE A 109 28.86 13.17 -1.95
CA PHE A 109 28.06 12.13 -2.60
C PHE A 109 28.38 12.11 -4.10
N LYS A 110 28.67 10.90 -4.61
CA LYS A 110 29.00 10.68 -6.03
C LYS A 110 27.78 10.38 -6.89
N THR A 111 26.65 10.14 -6.24
CA THR A 111 25.36 9.96 -6.89
C THR A 111 24.76 11.32 -7.23
N ALA A 112 24.19 11.44 -8.43
CA ALA A 112 23.63 12.68 -8.93
C ALA A 112 22.53 13.21 -7.99
N GLU A 113 22.67 14.47 -7.60
CA GLU A 113 21.57 15.32 -7.17
C GLU A 113 20.61 15.47 -8.35
N GLY A 114 19.59 14.62 -8.37
CA GLY A 114 18.40 14.79 -9.17
C GLY A 114 17.23 14.51 -8.26
N GLU A 115 16.38 15.52 -8.03
CA GLU A 115 15.05 15.32 -7.44
C GLU A 115 14.27 14.39 -8.38
N VAL A 116 14.40 13.09 -8.16
CA VAL A 116 13.46 12.15 -8.76
C VAL A 116 12.11 12.46 -8.12
N PRO A 117 11.04 12.59 -8.92
CA PRO A 117 9.69 12.55 -8.41
C PRO A 117 9.50 11.21 -7.68
N THR A 118 9.78 11.20 -6.38
CA THR A 118 9.49 10.05 -5.53
C THR A 118 7.99 10.10 -5.26
N THR A 119 7.34 8.94 -5.17
CA THR A 119 6.01 8.88 -4.60
C THR A 119 6.13 9.39 -3.17
N ARG A 120 5.78 10.65 -2.93
CA ARG A 120 5.94 11.29 -1.62
C ARG A 120 4.98 10.59 -0.66
N ARG A 121 5.52 9.81 0.27
CA ARG A 121 4.74 9.11 1.30
C ARG A 121 4.95 9.82 2.62
N ALA A 122 3.88 10.36 3.20
CA ALA A 122 3.93 10.96 4.53
C ALA A 122 4.43 9.90 5.55
N PRO A 123 5.53 10.11 6.28
CA PRO A 123 6.04 9.14 7.25
C PRO A 123 5.02 8.78 8.34
N ASN A 124 4.11 9.72 8.63
CA ASN A 124 3.02 9.61 9.59
C ASN A 124 1.68 9.26 8.93
N TRP A 125 1.64 8.68 7.73
CA TRP A 125 0.41 8.37 7.00
C TRP A 125 -0.67 7.65 7.83
N ARG A 126 -0.27 6.82 8.81
CA ARG A 126 -1.19 6.11 9.72
C ARG A 126 -1.98 7.02 10.66
N GLN A 127 -1.55 8.26 10.85
CA GLN A 127 -2.24 9.24 11.69
C GLN A 127 -3.39 9.92 10.94
N TYR A 128 -3.43 9.80 9.61
CA TYR A 128 -4.50 10.36 8.80
C TYR A 128 -5.74 9.47 8.90
N PRO A 129 -6.95 10.04 9.02
CA PRO A 129 -8.18 9.26 9.12
C PRO A 129 -8.52 8.51 7.84
N PHE A 130 -8.15 9.04 6.66
CA PHE A 130 -8.53 8.47 5.35
C PHE A 130 -7.32 8.32 4.41
N PRO A 131 -6.38 7.40 4.68
CA PRO A 131 -5.26 7.17 3.78
C PRO A 131 -5.69 6.27 2.62
N PHE A 132 -5.91 6.80 1.41
CA PHE A 132 -6.19 6.02 0.19
C PHE A 132 -4.90 5.74 -0.60
N ILE A 133 -3.93 5.13 0.06
CA ILE A 133 -2.59 4.88 -0.49
C ILE A 133 -2.36 3.40 -0.75
N ASP A 134 -1.84 3.05 -1.92
CA ASP A 134 -1.62 1.66 -2.33
C ASP A 134 -0.34 1.05 -1.74
N GLY A 135 -0.33 -0.28 -1.59
CA GLY A 135 0.81 -1.05 -1.13
C GLY A 135 1.19 -0.85 0.35
N LEU A 136 0.43 -0.04 1.09
CA LEU A 136 0.55 0.13 2.54
C LEU A 136 -0.63 -0.56 3.21
N PHE A 137 -0.32 -1.47 4.12
CA PHE A 137 -1.30 -2.30 4.80
C PHE A 137 -1.64 -1.66 6.15
N ASP A 138 -2.93 -1.51 6.42
CA ASP A 138 -3.39 -1.09 7.74
C ASP A 138 -3.04 -2.15 8.81
N ALA A 139 -2.95 -1.74 10.07
CA ALA A 139 -2.44 -2.59 11.15
C ALA A 139 -3.30 -3.84 11.40
N SER A 140 -4.59 -3.82 11.02
CA SER A 140 -5.51 -4.95 11.22
C SER A 140 -5.26 -6.12 10.26
N LEU A 141 -4.51 -5.89 9.17
CA LEU A 141 -4.31 -6.89 8.12
C LEU A 141 -3.26 -7.94 8.49
N PHE A 142 -2.29 -7.57 9.34
CA PHE A 142 -1.19 -8.44 9.70
C PHE A 142 -1.66 -9.62 10.56
N PRO A 143 -1.36 -10.88 10.19
CA PRO A 143 -1.78 -12.06 10.94
C PRO A 143 -0.93 -12.25 12.20
N VAL A 144 -1.15 -11.42 13.22
CA VAL A 144 -0.35 -11.37 14.46
C VAL A 144 -0.34 -12.73 15.17
N ALA A 145 -1.49 -13.38 15.29
CA ALA A 145 -1.61 -14.62 16.06
C ALA A 145 -0.84 -15.76 15.40
N GLU A 146 -1.01 -15.92 14.09
CA GLU A 146 -0.37 -16.92 13.25
C GLU A 146 1.12 -16.66 13.11
N TRP A 147 1.54 -15.40 12.95
CA TRP A 147 2.95 -15.03 12.93
C TRP A 147 3.63 -15.31 14.28
N ARG A 148 2.94 -15.03 15.39
CA ARG A 148 3.44 -15.34 16.74
C ARG A 148 3.59 -16.84 16.95
N GLU A 149 2.67 -17.65 16.44
CA GLU A 149 2.77 -19.11 16.47
C GLU A 149 4.00 -19.59 15.69
N ALA A 150 4.15 -19.16 14.44
CA ALA A 150 5.32 -19.48 13.63
C ALA A 150 6.64 -19.00 14.26
N SER A 151 6.62 -17.82 14.89
CA SER A 151 7.80 -17.27 15.59
C SER A 151 8.18 -18.12 16.79
N ARG A 152 7.20 -18.64 17.55
CA ARG A 152 7.47 -19.54 18.68
C ARG A 152 8.11 -20.84 18.23
N GLN A 153 7.69 -21.39 17.08
CA GLN A 153 8.32 -22.58 16.50
C GLN A 153 9.77 -22.31 16.10
N ALA A 154 10.02 -21.20 15.40
CA ALA A 154 11.37 -20.79 15.00
C ALA A 154 12.32 -20.50 16.18
N LEU A 155 11.78 -20.33 17.40
CA LEU A 155 12.54 -20.11 18.64
C LEU A 155 12.70 -21.37 19.49
N THR A 156 12.36 -22.55 18.97
CA THR A 156 12.72 -23.82 19.63
C THR A 156 14.23 -24.02 19.63
N VAL A 157 14.77 -24.76 20.60
CA VAL A 157 16.23 -25.03 20.67
C VAL A 157 16.75 -25.67 19.38
N GLY A 158 15.97 -26.58 18.79
CA GLY A 158 16.27 -27.20 17.50
C GLY A 158 16.40 -26.18 16.37
N ASP A 159 15.40 -25.32 16.17
CA ASP A 159 15.47 -24.30 15.12
C ASP A 159 16.54 -23.24 15.40
N ILE A 160 16.72 -22.81 16.66
CA ILE A 160 17.80 -21.90 17.05
C ILE A 160 19.13 -22.47 16.60
N SER A 161 19.39 -23.76 16.87
CA SER A 161 20.65 -24.38 16.43
C SER A 161 20.83 -24.34 14.92
N GLN A 162 19.76 -24.40 14.13
CA GLN A 162 19.84 -24.36 12.66
C GLN A 162 20.17 -22.95 12.15
N TRP A 163 19.45 -21.92 12.60
CA TRP A 163 19.61 -20.57 12.07
C TRP A 163 20.72 -19.76 12.75
N SER A 164 21.21 -20.18 13.92
CA SER A 164 22.33 -19.52 14.63
C SER A 164 23.71 -19.99 14.15
N MET A 165 23.79 -21.09 13.41
CA MET A 165 25.02 -21.52 12.74
C MET A 165 25.32 -20.58 11.57
N ASP A 166 26.58 -20.15 11.45
CA ASP A 166 27.06 -19.43 10.27
C ASP A 166 27.19 -20.44 9.11
N SER A 167 26.14 -20.54 8.30
CA SER A 167 26.10 -21.35 7.08
C SER A 167 26.69 -20.63 5.87
N GLY A 168 27.43 -19.53 6.07
CA GLY A 168 28.06 -18.74 5.01
C GLY A 168 27.06 -17.83 4.30
N ASP A 169 26.68 -18.16 3.07
CA ASP A 169 25.76 -17.40 2.22
C ASP A 169 24.50 -18.19 1.84
N ALA A 170 24.29 -19.36 2.46
CA ALA A 170 23.12 -20.20 2.24
C ALA A 170 21.85 -19.57 2.83
N ASP A 171 20.73 -19.76 2.14
CA ASP A 171 19.40 -19.41 2.64
C ASP A 171 18.79 -20.56 3.45
N ASP A 172 17.68 -20.28 4.13
CA ASP A 172 17.01 -21.30 4.92
C ASP A 172 16.38 -22.39 4.00
N PRO A 173 16.81 -23.66 4.11
CA PRO A 173 16.38 -24.70 3.18
C PRO A 173 14.88 -25.02 3.33
N MET A 174 14.31 -24.82 4.51
CA MET A 174 12.88 -25.03 4.73
C MET A 174 12.09 -23.93 4.03
N LEU A 175 12.53 -22.67 4.10
CA LEU A 175 11.86 -21.58 3.37
C LEU A 175 11.90 -21.81 1.86
N ILE A 176 13.06 -22.22 1.31
CA ILE A 176 13.21 -22.54 -0.11
C ILE A 176 12.22 -23.63 -0.52
N GLU A 177 12.11 -24.70 0.28
CA GLU A 177 11.19 -25.81 0.00
C GLU A 177 9.73 -25.39 0.02
N GLU A 178 9.33 -24.58 1.00
CA GLU A 178 7.97 -24.07 1.14
C GLU A 178 7.59 -23.12 0.00
N ILE A 179 8.52 -22.26 -0.46
CA ILE A 179 8.32 -21.43 -1.66
C ILE A 179 8.14 -22.33 -2.89
N ARG A 180 9.03 -23.31 -3.07
CA ARG A 180 9.04 -24.23 -4.22
C ARG A 180 7.76 -25.05 -4.34
N THR A 181 7.21 -25.50 -3.22
CA THR A 181 6.08 -26.45 -3.20
C THR A 181 4.72 -25.79 -3.00
N LYS A 182 4.65 -24.60 -2.39
CA LYS A 182 3.36 -23.96 -2.06
C LYS A 182 3.12 -22.62 -2.73
N VAL A 183 4.18 -21.83 -2.95
CA VAL A 183 4.06 -20.48 -3.53
C VAL A 183 4.15 -20.53 -5.05
N LEU A 184 5.24 -21.08 -5.60
CA LEU A 184 5.52 -21.09 -7.04
C LEU A 184 4.49 -21.86 -7.89
N PRO A 185 3.95 -23.02 -7.46
CA PRO A 185 2.99 -23.78 -8.27
C PRO A 185 1.71 -23.00 -8.59
N ARG A 186 1.31 -22.04 -7.73
CA ARG A 186 0.16 -21.15 -7.97
C ARG A 186 0.38 -20.18 -9.12
N ARG A 187 1.63 -19.94 -9.50
CA ARG A 187 2.03 -19.14 -10.65
C ARG A 187 2.38 -20.00 -11.87
N GLY A 188 2.20 -21.32 -11.77
CA GLY A 188 2.61 -22.29 -12.79
C GLY A 188 4.13 -22.55 -12.82
N ILE A 189 4.89 -21.99 -11.89
CA ILE A 189 6.35 -22.08 -11.89
C ILE A 189 6.78 -23.38 -11.19
N ARG A 190 7.67 -24.11 -11.84
CA ARG A 190 8.43 -25.22 -11.24
C ARG A 190 9.89 -24.81 -11.20
N ALA A 191 10.53 -24.97 -10.06
CA ALA A 191 11.92 -24.60 -9.84
C ALA A 191 12.63 -25.63 -8.98
N ARG A 192 13.94 -25.81 -9.17
CA ARG A 192 14.83 -26.54 -8.27
C ARG A 192 15.27 -25.63 -7.10
N PRO A 193 15.80 -26.17 -6.00
CA PRO A 193 16.23 -25.36 -4.86
C PRO A 193 17.35 -24.36 -5.20
N ASP A 194 18.24 -24.73 -6.13
CA ASP A 194 19.34 -23.91 -6.65
C ASP A 194 18.88 -22.84 -7.65
N GLU A 195 17.61 -22.87 -8.06
CA GLU A 195 16.97 -21.87 -8.92
C GLU A 195 16.26 -20.77 -8.11
N ILE A 196 16.43 -20.75 -6.77
CA ILE A 196 15.76 -19.80 -5.87
C ILE A 196 16.79 -19.09 -4.99
N LEU A 197 16.70 -17.75 -4.92
CA LEU A 197 17.50 -16.91 -4.02
C LEU A 197 16.59 -16.05 -3.15
N ILE A 198 16.75 -16.12 -1.82
CA ILE A 198 16.01 -15.23 -0.92
C ILE A 198 16.65 -13.84 -0.91
N THR A 199 15.85 -12.79 -0.89
CA THR A 199 16.33 -11.40 -0.88
C THR A 199 15.68 -10.61 0.25
N VAL A 200 16.30 -9.48 0.59
CA VAL A 200 15.77 -8.47 1.51
C VAL A 200 14.69 -7.64 0.79
N GLY A 201 13.60 -8.32 0.45
CA GLY A 201 12.51 -7.81 -0.38
C GLY A 201 12.82 -7.77 -1.88
N ALA A 202 11.80 -7.51 -2.68
CA ALA A 202 11.91 -7.44 -4.14
C ALA A 202 12.85 -6.31 -4.61
N GLN A 203 12.95 -5.20 -3.88
CA GLN A 203 13.84 -4.10 -4.26
C GLN A 203 15.32 -4.50 -4.22
N GLN A 204 15.74 -5.36 -3.27
CA GLN A 204 17.11 -5.89 -3.30
C GLN A 204 17.30 -6.80 -4.51
N ALA A 205 16.31 -7.62 -4.87
CA ALA A 205 16.37 -8.46 -6.06
C ALA A 205 16.59 -7.61 -7.32
N LEU A 206 15.78 -6.56 -7.52
CA LEU A 206 15.93 -5.65 -8.66
C LEU A 206 17.29 -4.94 -8.66
N ALA A 207 17.80 -4.54 -7.50
CA ALA A 207 19.12 -3.92 -7.39
C ALA A 207 20.26 -4.88 -7.77
N LEU A 208 20.17 -6.16 -7.37
CA LEU A 208 21.13 -7.21 -7.73
C LEU A 208 21.08 -7.52 -9.23
N LEU A 209 19.88 -7.68 -9.78
CA LEU A 209 19.70 -7.93 -11.22
C LEU A 209 20.20 -6.76 -12.05
N SER A 210 19.89 -5.52 -11.63
CA SER A 210 20.44 -4.31 -12.27
C SER A 210 21.95 -4.21 -12.12
N GLN A 211 22.54 -4.83 -11.09
CA GLN A 211 23.99 -4.88 -10.93
C GLN A 211 24.69 -5.85 -11.86
N MET A 212 24.02 -6.97 -12.12
CA MET A 212 24.57 -8.10 -12.84
C MET A 212 24.36 -7.98 -14.34
N LEU A 213 23.21 -7.43 -14.76
CA LEU A 213 22.74 -7.48 -16.16
C LEU A 213 22.76 -6.14 -16.89
N ILE A 214 23.09 -5.05 -16.20
CA ILE A 214 22.99 -3.69 -16.77
C ILE A 214 24.30 -2.94 -16.59
N ASP A 215 24.84 -2.51 -17.71
CA ASP A 215 25.99 -1.61 -17.82
C ASP A 215 25.66 -0.38 -18.69
N ARG A 216 26.68 0.36 -19.12
CA ARG A 216 26.51 1.59 -19.90
C ARG A 216 26.14 1.36 -21.37
N ASP A 217 26.43 0.17 -21.89
CA ASP A 217 26.19 -0.19 -23.28
C ASP A 217 24.83 -0.88 -23.45
N SER A 218 24.25 -1.35 -22.33
CA SER A 218 22.92 -1.95 -22.26
C SER A 218 21.78 -0.99 -22.64
N THR A 219 20.76 -1.55 -23.29
CA THR A 219 19.48 -0.89 -23.59
C THR A 219 18.35 -1.60 -22.85
N VAL A 220 17.65 -0.86 -22.00
CA VAL A 220 16.66 -1.43 -21.09
C VAL A 220 15.29 -0.79 -21.31
N ALA A 221 14.30 -1.62 -21.62
CA ALA A 221 12.90 -1.21 -21.69
C ALA A 221 12.24 -1.29 -20.32
N VAL A 222 11.52 -0.24 -19.95
CA VAL A 222 10.73 -0.15 -18.72
C VAL A 222 9.34 0.38 -19.06
N GLU A 223 8.31 -0.15 -18.40
CA GLU A 223 6.93 0.35 -18.55
C GLU A 223 6.82 1.86 -18.27
N ASN A 224 5.93 2.53 -18.99
CA ASN A 224 5.60 3.94 -18.80
C ASN A 224 4.09 4.18 -19.04
N PRO A 225 3.32 4.54 -18.00
CA PRO A 225 3.75 4.72 -16.61
C PRO A 225 4.26 3.42 -15.99
N GLY A 226 5.21 3.52 -15.06
CA GLY A 226 5.92 2.35 -14.52
C GLY A 226 6.54 2.60 -13.16
N TYR A 227 7.30 1.61 -12.67
CA TYR A 227 7.93 1.67 -11.35
C TYR A 227 9.11 2.66 -11.30
N PRO A 228 9.04 3.76 -10.53
CA PRO A 228 10.07 4.80 -10.55
C PRO A 228 11.44 4.32 -10.09
N ASP A 229 11.48 3.42 -9.09
CA ASP A 229 12.74 2.92 -8.55
C ASP A 229 13.48 2.05 -9.57
N MET A 230 12.77 1.30 -10.42
CA MET A 230 13.41 0.55 -11.49
C MET A 230 14.03 1.49 -12.53
N ARG A 231 13.33 2.56 -12.93
CA ARG A 231 13.93 3.57 -13.83
C ARG A 231 15.20 4.18 -13.24
N ARG A 232 15.20 4.42 -11.93
CA ARG A 232 16.36 4.94 -11.22
C ARG A 232 17.51 3.94 -11.19
N LEU A 233 17.23 2.66 -10.91
CA LEU A 233 18.24 1.60 -10.94
C LEU A 233 18.91 1.51 -12.31
N VAL A 234 18.16 1.61 -13.41
CA VAL A 234 18.72 1.62 -14.77
C VAL A 234 19.54 2.89 -15.02
N ALA A 235 19.00 4.06 -14.68
CA ALA A 235 19.67 5.35 -14.90
C ALA A 235 20.99 5.45 -14.12
N ASP A 236 21.04 4.95 -12.88
CA ASP A 236 22.25 4.93 -12.05
C ASP A 236 23.36 4.04 -12.63
N ARG A 237 23.02 3.09 -13.53
CA ARG A 237 23.99 2.27 -14.29
C ARG A 237 24.51 2.97 -15.55
N GLY A 238 23.85 4.05 -15.97
CA GLY A 238 24.18 4.78 -17.19
C GLY A 238 23.71 4.09 -18.46
N ALA A 239 22.80 3.12 -18.36
CA ALA A 239 22.21 2.42 -19.50
C ALA A 239 21.24 3.30 -20.29
N ARG A 240 21.01 2.95 -21.57
CA ARG A 240 19.99 3.58 -22.41
C ARG A 240 18.60 3.12 -21.98
N LEU A 241 17.76 4.05 -21.52
CA LEU A 241 16.40 3.76 -21.05
C LEU A 241 15.36 3.93 -22.18
N VAL A 242 14.59 2.89 -22.44
CA VAL A 242 13.44 2.90 -23.37
C VAL A 242 12.15 2.89 -22.56
N HIS A 243 11.34 3.95 -22.70
CA HIS A 243 10.05 4.05 -22.03
C HIS A 243 8.97 3.37 -22.87
N GLN A 244 8.55 2.18 -22.46
CA GLN A 244 7.59 1.36 -23.20
C GLN A 244 6.15 1.66 -22.76
N PRO A 245 5.24 2.04 -23.68
CA PRO A 245 3.86 2.34 -23.31
C PRO A 245 3.11 1.10 -22.81
N VAL A 246 2.09 1.35 -22.00
CA VAL A 246 1.15 0.35 -21.47
C VAL A 246 -0.25 0.72 -21.97
N ASP A 247 -0.95 -0.26 -22.53
CA ASP A 247 -2.37 -0.16 -22.94
C ASP A 247 -3.25 -1.06 -22.06
N ASP A 248 -4.53 -1.21 -22.41
CA ASP A 248 -5.50 -2.04 -21.66
C ASP A 248 -5.18 -3.55 -21.70
N GLU A 249 -4.16 -3.97 -22.45
CA GLU A 249 -3.64 -5.34 -22.50
C GLU A 249 -2.23 -5.48 -21.88
N GLY A 250 -1.73 -4.44 -21.22
CA GLY A 250 -0.42 -4.40 -20.55
C GLY A 250 0.67 -3.75 -21.41
N LEU A 251 1.92 -4.15 -21.21
CA LEU A 251 3.06 -3.62 -21.95
C LEU A 251 2.88 -3.84 -23.46
N VAL A 252 2.95 -2.75 -24.24
CA VAL A 252 2.83 -2.80 -25.69
C VAL A 252 4.06 -3.47 -26.29
N VAL A 253 3.88 -4.53 -27.06
CA VAL A 253 4.97 -5.24 -27.76
C VAL A 253 5.10 -4.70 -29.18
N ASP A 254 6.05 -3.79 -29.41
CA ASP A 254 6.30 -3.18 -30.73
C ASP A 254 7.79 -3.08 -31.07
N ARG A 255 8.11 -2.36 -32.15
CA ARG A 255 9.48 -2.21 -32.67
C ARG A 255 10.44 -1.48 -31.72
N ARG A 256 9.95 -0.77 -30.69
CA ARG A 256 10.84 -0.11 -29.72
C ARG A 256 11.66 -1.11 -28.91
N LEU A 257 11.16 -2.34 -28.79
CA LEU A 257 11.81 -3.44 -28.08
C LEU A 257 12.84 -4.20 -28.94
N ASP A 258 12.97 -3.87 -30.23
CA ASP A 258 13.80 -4.67 -31.16
C ASP A 258 15.30 -4.60 -30.88
N ASP A 259 15.75 -3.51 -30.26
CA ASP A 259 17.15 -3.22 -29.89
C ASP A 259 17.36 -3.18 -28.36
N CYS A 260 16.45 -3.77 -27.58
CA CYS A 260 16.56 -3.84 -26.12
C CYS A 260 17.18 -5.16 -25.70
N ASP A 261 18.18 -5.09 -24.80
CA ASP A 261 18.82 -6.26 -24.20
C ASP A 261 17.99 -6.81 -23.03
N LEU A 262 17.25 -5.93 -22.35
CA LEU A 262 16.44 -6.27 -21.19
C LEU A 262 15.11 -5.52 -21.19
N VAL A 263 14.05 -6.19 -20.74
CA VAL A 263 12.75 -5.57 -20.45
C VAL A 263 12.28 -5.88 -19.03
N TYR A 264 11.89 -4.84 -18.30
CA TYR A 264 11.21 -4.96 -17.00
C TYR A 264 9.69 -4.83 -17.19
N VAL A 265 8.95 -5.79 -16.66
CA VAL A 265 7.50 -5.90 -16.85
C VAL A 265 6.80 -6.34 -15.56
N THR A 266 5.59 -5.84 -15.33
CA THR A 266 4.73 -6.21 -14.19
C THR A 266 3.43 -6.87 -14.68
N PRO A 267 3.50 -8.09 -15.29
CA PRO A 267 2.44 -8.60 -16.16
C PRO A 267 1.21 -9.08 -15.39
N SER A 268 1.37 -9.51 -14.14
CA SER A 268 0.26 -9.97 -13.29
C SER A 268 -0.72 -8.84 -13.00
N HIS A 269 -0.19 -7.69 -12.57
CA HIS A 269 -0.93 -6.46 -12.31
C HIS A 269 0.03 -5.32 -12.55
N GLN A 270 -0.20 -4.51 -13.58
CA GLN A 270 0.78 -3.53 -14.00
C GLN A 270 0.94 -2.43 -12.94
N PHE A 271 2.18 -2.12 -12.54
CA PHE A 271 2.43 -1.00 -11.64
C PHE A 271 2.61 0.30 -12.42
N PRO A 272 1.70 1.29 -12.33
CA PRO A 272 0.70 1.46 -11.27
C PRO A 272 -0.74 1.29 -11.75
N THR A 273 -0.97 1.00 -13.04
CA THR A 273 -2.32 1.03 -13.66
C THR A 273 -3.25 -0.06 -13.14
N GLY A 274 -2.69 -1.18 -12.68
CA GLY A 274 -3.41 -2.38 -12.28
C GLY A 274 -3.83 -3.28 -13.44
N VAL A 275 -3.55 -2.88 -14.69
CA VAL A 275 -3.92 -3.66 -15.89
C VAL A 275 -3.24 -5.03 -15.86
N MET A 276 -3.99 -6.09 -16.18
CA MET A 276 -3.42 -7.43 -16.33
C MET A 276 -2.99 -7.66 -17.78
N MET A 277 -1.76 -8.12 -17.97
CA MET A 277 -1.25 -8.44 -19.30
C MET A 277 -1.94 -9.68 -19.87
N THR A 278 -2.54 -9.56 -21.05
CA THR A 278 -3.31 -10.64 -21.68
C THR A 278 -2.41 -11.80 -22.11
N GLN A 279 -2.98 -13.00 -22.23
CA GLN A 279 -2.25 -14.19 -22.70
C GLN A 279 -1.60 -13.96 -24.07
N ALA A 280 -2.31 -13.34 -25.02
CA ALA A 280 -1.77 -13.03 -26.34
C ALA A 280 -0.57 -12.06 -26.27
N ARG A 281 -0.62 -11.06 -25.38
CA ARG A 281 0.49 -10.12 -25.18
C ARG A 281 1.70 -10.81 -24.55
N ARG A 282 1.48 -11.71 -23.57
CA ARG A 282 2.53 -12.53 -22.94
C ARG A 282 3.29 -13.37 -23.97
N GLU A 283 2.56 -14.08 -24.83
CA GLU A 283 3.14 -14.89 -25.91
C GLU A 283 3.88 -14.04 -26.95
N ALA A 284 3.38 -12.84 -27.27
CA ALA A 284 4.07 -11.91 -28.16
C ALA A 284 5.41 -11.42 -27.57
N LEU A 285 5.44 -11.12 -26.27
CA LEU A 285 6.65 -10.69 -25.57
C LEU A 285 7.69 -11.81 -25.53
N LEU A 286 7.29 -13.03 -25.16
CA LEU A 286 8.19 -14.21 -25.12
C LEU A 286 8.78 -14.51 -26.50
N ARG A 287 7.96 -14.53 -27.56
CA ARG A 287 8.45 -14.72 -28.93
C ARG A 287 9.44 -13.65 -29.37
N LYS A 288 9.19 -12.38 -28.99
CA LYS A 288 10.12 -11.30 -29.29
C LYS A 288 11.43 -11.46 -28.52
N ALA A 289 11.35 -11.84 -27.25
CA ALA A 289 12.52 -12.10 -26.43
C ALA A 289 13.40 -13.22 -27.00
N ALA A 290 12.79 -14.32 -27.41
CA ALA A 290 13.47 -15.42 -28.10
C ALA A 290 14.14 -14.96 -29.41
N ALA A 291 13.44 -14.16 -30.23
CA ALA A 291 13.94 -13.71 -31.53
C ALA A 291 15.07 -12.67 -31.44
N ARG A 292 15.19 -11.94 -30.33
CA ARG A 292 16.13 -10.81 -30.15
C ARG A 292 17.18 -11.04 -29.08
N ASP A 293 17.23 -12.24 -28.50
CA ASP A 293 18.10 -12.57 -27.38
C ASP A 293 17.89 -11.67 -26.13
N MET A 294 16.66 -11.19 -25.92
CA MET A 294 16.33 -10.23 -24.85
C MET A 294 15.99 -10.98 -23.55
N VAL A 295 16.45 -10.45 -22.41
CA VAL A 295 16.11 -10.91 -21.05
C VAL A 295 14.85 -10.22 -20.54
N ILE A 296 13.98 -10.94 -19.84
CA ILE A 296 12.77 -10.39 -19.22
C ILE A 296 12.93 -10.45 -17.70
N ILE A 297 12.81 -9.31 -17.01
CA ILE A 297 12.56 -9.29 -15.57
C ILE A 297 11.06 -9.18 -15.34
N GLU A 298 10.45 -10.27 -14.87
CA GLU A 298 9.05 -10.32 -14.43
C GLU A 298 8.97 -9.98 -12.94
N ASP A 299 8.40 -8.83 -12.60
CA ASP A 299 8.16 -8.42 -11.21
C ASP A 299 6.70 -8.66 -10.80
N ASP A 300 6.47 -9.73 -10.04
CA ASP A 300 5.17 -10.11 -9.50
C ASP A 300 4.99 -9.54 -8.09
N PHE A 301 4.93 -8.21 -8.02
CA PHE A 301 4.91 -7.47 -6.76
C PHE A 301 3.60 -7.62 -5.98
N ALA A 302 2.50 -7.99 -6.62
CA ALA A 302 1.17 -8.11 -6.04
C ALA A 302 0.62 -9.53 -6.23
N CYS A 303 1.47 -10.54 -6.00
CA CYS A 303 1.07 -11.93 -6.19
C CYS A 303 -0.17 -12.33 -5.35
N GLU A 304 -0.47 -11.59 -4.28
CA GLU A 304 -1.66 -11.72 -3.44
C GLU A 304 -2.99 -11.32 -4.12
N THR A 305 -2.97 -10.43 -5.12
CA THR A 305 -4.22 -10.06 -5.82
C THR A 305 -4.65 -11.13 -6.81
N ASN A 306 -3.79 -12.11 -7.12
CA ASN A 306 -4.14 -13.29 -7.91
C ASN A 306 -5.15 -14.21 -7.22
N TYR A 307 -5.43 -14.03 -5.92
CA TYR A 307 -6.50 -14.73 -5.20
C TYR A 307 -7.89 -14.13 -5.47
N LEU A 308 -7.95 -12.99 -6.17
CA LEU A 308 -9.18 -12.27 -6.46
C LEU A 308 -9.88 -12.76 -7.74
N ASP A 309 -9.12 -13.13 -8.76
CA ASP A 309 -9.60 -13.43 -10.11
C ASP A 309 -8.91 -14.68 -10.68
N GLN A 310 -9.39 -15.23 -11.81
CA GLN A 310 -8.68 -16.27 -12.57
C GLN A 310 -7.34 -15.70 -13.08
N ALA A 311 -6.29 -15.86 -12.29
CA ALA A 311 -4.98 -15.32 -12.62
C ALA A 311 -4.35 -16.03 -13.81
N CYS A 312 -3.79 -15.26 -14.75
CA CYS A 312 -2.92 -15.82 -15.79
C CYS A 312 -1.66 -16.42 -15.13
N PRO A 313 -1.11 -17.51 -15.70
CA PRO A 313 0.20 -18.02 -15.31
C PRO A 313 1.28 -16.94 -15.44
N ALA A 314 2.35 -17.02 -14.63
CA ALA A 314 3.48 -16.11 -14.73
C ALA A 314 4.18 -16.26 -16.10
N LEU A 315 4.80 -15.20 -16.62
CA LEU A 315 5.61 -15.27 -17.85
C LEU A 315 6.67 -16.36 -17.73
N ARG A 316 7.32 -16.48 -16.57
CA ARG A 316 8.31 -17.54 -16.33
C ARG A 316 7.76 -18.94 -16.50
N SER A 317 6.49 -19.18 -16.19
CA SER A 317 5.88 -20.51 -16.38
C SER A 317 5.65 -20.88 -17.85
N LEU A 318 5.61 -19.89 -18.73
CA LEU A 318 5.40 -20.04 -20.17
C LEU A 318 6.71 -20.02 -20.97
N ASP A 319 7.80 -19.60 -20.32
CA ASP A 319 9.13 -19.49 -20.90
C ASP A 319 9.74 -20.87 -21.19
N GLN A 320 10.27 -21.03 -22.40
CA GLN A 320 10.93 -22.26 -22.86
C GLN A 320 12.42 -22.04 -23.18
N ASP A 321 12.86 -20.78 -23.23
CA ASP A 321 14.20 -20.39 -23.69
C ASP A 321 15.09 -19.88 -22.54
N ASP A 322 14.62 -19.99 -21.30
CA ASP A 322 15.30 -19.57 -20.07
C ASP A 322 15.67 -18.08 -20.03
N ARG A 323 14.74 -17.24 -20.48
CA ARG A 323 14.93 -15.77 -20.64
C ARG A 323 14.24 -14.95 -19.57
N VAL A 324 13.33 -15.55 -18.81
CA VAL A 324 12.55 -14.85 -17.79
C VAL A 324 13.18 -15.04 -16.41
N ILE A 325 13.49 -13.93 -15.76
CA ILE A 325 13.88 -13.87 -14.34
C ILE A 325 12.66 -13.40 -13.56
N TYR A 326 12.14 -14.27 -12.69
CA TYR A 326 10.97 -13.97 -11.88
C TYR A 326 11.37 -13.38 -10.53
N VAL A 327 10.75 -12.27 -10.16
CA VAL A 327 10.95 -11.57 -8.89
C VAL A 327 9.62 -11.48 -8.16
N ALA A 328 9.60 -11.83 -6.88
CA ALA A 328 8.42 -11.66 -6.05
C ALA A 328 8.77 -11.29 -4.60
N GLY A 329 7.77 -10.77 -3.89
CA GLY A 329 7.87 -10.39 -2.48
C GLY A 329 6.87 -11.14 -1.60
N LEU A 330 7.28 -11.51 -0.39
CA LEU A 330 6.37 -11.93 0.68
C LEU A 330 5.98 -10.76 1.60
N SER A 331 6.64 -9.61 1.43
CA SER A 331 6.60 -8.47 2.35
C SER A 331 5.32 -7.64 2.31
N LYS A 332 4.54 -7.68 1.23
CA LYS A 332 3.25 -6.97 1.19
C LYS A 332 2.24 -7.64 2.11
N VAL A 333 2.22 -8.96 2.09
CA VAL A 333 1.37 -9.82 2.92
C VAL A 333 1.81 -9.86 4.38
N LEU A 334 3.10 -10.11 4.61
CA LEU A 334 3.65 -10.32 5.95
C LEU A 334 4.16 -9.01 6.58
N GLY A 335 3.73 -7.87 6.06
CA GLY A 335 4.09 -6.55 6.56
C GLY A 335 5.44 -6.04 6.04
N PRO A 336 5.53 -4.72 5.75
CA PRO A 336 6.69 -4.12 5.10
C PRO A 336 7.98 -4.15 5.94
N GLY A 337 7.87 -4.46 7.25
CA GLY A 337 9.01 -4.57 8.16
C GLY A 337 9.82 -5.87 8.01
N LEU A 338 9.22 -6.95 7.50
CA LEU A 338 9.91 -8.24 7.39
C LEU A 338 10.91 -8.30 6.24
N ARG A 339 10.63 -7.57 5.14
CA ARG A 339 11.52 -7.45 3.96
C ARG A 339 12.02 -8.81 3.47
N LEU A 340 11.11 -9.73 3.17
CA LEU A 340 11.39 -10.98 2.47
C LEU A 340 10.89 -10.90 1.02
N GLY A 341 11.76 -11.26 0.09
CA GLY A 341 11.47 -11.48 -1.33
C GLY A 341 12.34 -12.62 -1.87
N PHE A 342 12.19 -12.94 -3.14
CA PHE A 342 13.01 -13.96 -3.77
C PHE A 342 13.11 -13.76 -5.28
N ILE A 343 14.17 -14.32 -5.87
CA ILE A 343 14.38 -14.45 -7.31
C ILE A 343 14.19 -15.92 -7.67
N VAL A 344 13.58 -16.19 -8.82
CA VAL A 344 13.60 -17.48 -9.49
C VAL A 344 14.22 -17.32 -10.88
N ALA A 345 15.32 -18.01 -11.13
CA ALA A 345 16.08 -17.93 -12.37
C ALA A 345 16.94 -19.18 -12.57
N SER A 346 17.68 -19.26 -13.67
CA SER A 346 18.65 -20.34 -13.90
C SER A 346 19.68 -20.42 -12.75
N PRO A 347 20.25 -21.60 -12.46
CA PRO A 347 21.23 -21.77 -11.38
C PRO A 347 22.45 -20.84 -11.50
N GLU A 348 22.89 -20.55 -12.71
CA GLU A 348 24.03 -19.65 -12.99
C GLU A 348 23.71 -18.21 -12.58
N VAL A 349 22.50 -17.74 -12.92
CA VAL A 349 22.00 -16.43 -12.52
C VAL A 349 21.87 -16.34 -11.00
N ILE A 350 21.37 -17.40 -10.35
CA ILE A 350 21.24 -17.45 -8.89
C ILE A 350 22.60 -17.48 -8.19
N ALA A 351 23.57 -18.21 -8.72
CA ALA A 351 24.93 -18.26 -8.17
C ALA A 351 25.60 -16.88 -8.20
N GLU A 352 25.51 -16.16 -9.33
CA GLU A 352 26.08 -14.82 -9.44
C GLU A 352 25.33 -13.79 -8.59
N ALA A 353 24.00 -13.85 -8.56
CA ALA A 353 23.18 -13.00 -7.69
C ALA A 353 23.50 -13.24 -6.21
N ARG A 354 23.74 -14.48 -5.78
CA ARG A 354 24.18 -14.83 -4.41
C ARG A 354 25.54 -14.24 -4.09
N ARG A 355 26.51 -14.35 -5.01
CA ARG A 355 27.85 -13.76 -4.89
C ARG A 355 27.78 -12.25 -4.69
N LEU A 356 26.97 -11.55 -5.49
CA LEU A 356 26.76 -10.10 -5.36
C LEU A 356 26.02 -9.74 -4.07
N ARG A 357 24.98 -10.51 -3.70
CA ARG A 357 24.23 -10.32 -2.46
C ARG A 357 25.18 -10.36 -1.27
N HIS A 358 26.08 -11.35 -1.22
CA HIS A 358 27.05 -11.53 -0.13
C HIS A 358 27.87 -10.26 0.17
N LEU A 359 28.19 -9.46 -0.85
CA LEU A 359 28.94 -8.20 -0.70
C LEU A 359 28.11 -7.08 -0.03
N ALA A 360 26.79 -7.07 -0.22
CA ALA A 360 25.90 -6.07 0.36
C ALA A 360 25.30 -6.53 1.69
N VAL A 361 24.80 -7.77 1.73
CA VAL A 361 24.19 -8.45 2.88
C VAL A 361 24.46 -9.94 2.71
N ARG A 362 25.18 -10.60 3.61
CA ARG A 362 25.50 -12.05 3.52
C ARG A 362 24.31 -12.89 3.07
N HIS A 363 23.24 -12.85 3.86
CA HIS A 363 21.93 -13.40 3.55
C HIS A 363 20.86 -12.65 4.37
N PRO A 364 19.58 -12.66 3.96
CA PRO A 364 18.48 -12.18 4.82
C PRO A 364 18.46 -12.92 6.17
N PRO A 365 18.02 -12.31 7.29
CA PRO A 365 18.10 -12.92 8.61
C PRO A 365 17.44 -14.30 8.67
N LEU A 366 18.21 -15.35 9.00
CA LEU A 366 17.74 -16.74 8.95
C LEU A 366 16.62 -17.03 9.94
N ASN A 367 16.60 -16.37 11.09
CA ASN A 367 15.49 -16.48 12.05
C ASN A 367 14.15 -16.00 11.44
N ASN A 368 14.18 -14.93 10.64
CA ASN A 368 13.02 -14.45 9.91
C ASN A 368 12.65 -15.39 8.76
N GLN A 369 13.65 -15.93 8.05
CA GLN A 369 13.41 -16.93 7.00
C GLN A 369 12.73 -18.19 7.58
N ARG A 370 13.24 -18.72 8.70
CA ARG A 370 12.70 -19.87 9.42
C ARG A 370 11.27 -19.63 9.92
N THR A 371 11.01 -18.43 10.44
CA THR A 371 9.65 -18.03 10.86
C THR A 371 8.69 -18.02 9.67
N ALA A 372 9.11 -17.45 8.53
CA ALA A 372 8.31 -17.47 7.30
C ALA A 372 8.11 -18.89 6.77
N ALA A 373 9.12 -19.76 6.88
CA ALA A 373 9.02 -21.17 6.51
C ALA A 373 7.93 -21.88 7.32
N HIS A 374 7.93 -21.73 8.65
CA HIS A 374 6.86 -22.27 9.51
C HIS A 374 5.48 -21.69 9.18
N PHE A 375 5.42 -20.39 8.88
CA PHE A 375 4.18 -19.72 8.49
C PHE A 375 3.57 -20.30 7.20
N LEU A 376 4.41 -20.62 6.21
CA LEU A 376 4.01 -21.33 4.99
C LEU A 376 3.69 -22.81 5.27
N ALA A 377 4.51 -23.47 6.10
CA ALA A 377 4.37 -24.87 6.46
C ALA A 377 2.98 -25.18 7.03
N MET A 378 2.51 -24.33 7.95
CA MET A 378 1.23 -24.48 8.65
C MET A 378 0.02 -23.96 7.84
N GLY A 379 0.23 -23.48 6.60
CA GLY A 379 -0.85 -23.01 5.72
C GLY A 379 -1.42 -21.63 6.09
N HIS A 380 -0.79 -20.90 7.02
CA HIS A 380 -1.25 -19.57 7.42
C HIS A 380 -1.19 -18.55 6.28
N TYR A 381 -0.21 -18.69 5.38
CA TYR A 381 -0.11 -17.84 4.19
C TYR A 381 -1.36 -17.97 3.32
N ASP A 382 -1.76 -19.19 3.00
CA ASP A 382 -2.91 -19.46 2.14
C ASP A 382 -4.21 -18.92 2.76
N ALA A 383 -4.42 -19.17 4.04
CA ALA A 383 -5.57 -18.64 4.78
C ALA A 383 -5.58 -17.10 4.80
N THR A 384 -4.41 -16.49 5.00
CA THR A 384 -4.25 -15.03 4.96
C THR A 384 -4.57 -14.48 3.57
N MET A 385 -4.11 -15.13 2.50
CA MET A 385 -4.37 -14.72 1.11
C MET A 385 -5.85 -14.79 0.74
N MET A 386 -6.54 -15.87 1.11
CA MET A 386 -7.98 -15.97 0.90
C MET A 386 -8.74 -14.88 1.68
N ARG A 387 -8.31 -14.58 2.91
CA ARG A 387 -8.91 -13.51 3.73
C ARG A 387 -8.69 -12.13 3.11
N LEU A 388 -7.45 -11.78 2.77
CA LEU A 388 -7.11 -10.49 2.18
C LEU A 388 -7.80 -10.31 0.82
N GLY A 389 -7.90 -11.35 0.02
CA GLY A 389 -8.64 -11.33 -1.24
C GLY A 389 -10.10 -10.92 -1.03
N ARG A 390 -10.84 -11.60 -0.14
CA ARG A 390 -12.24 -11.22 0.15
C ARG A 390 -12.35 -9.78 0.64
N LEU A 391 -11.50 -9.39 1.58
CA LEU A 391 -11.52 -8.06 2.18
C LEU A 391 -11.21 -6.95 1.16
N PHE A 392 -10.22 -7.13 0.28
CA PHE A 392 -9.91 -6.14 -0.74
C PHE A 392 -10.99 -6.05 -1.81
N ARG A 393 -11.68 -7.15 -2.13
CA ARG A 393 -12.87 -7.12 -2.97
C ARG A 393 -13.97 -6.28 -2.33
N GLU A 394 -14.29 -6.51 -1.07
CA GLU A 394 -15.29 -5.74 -0.33
C GLU A 394 -14.94 -4.25 -0.24
N ARG A 395 -13.68 -3.93 0.09
CA ARG A 395 -13.20 -2.54 0.15
C ARG A 395 -13.24 -1.84 -1.21
N ARG A 396 -12.88 -2.55 -2.29
CA ARG A 396 -13.00 -2.03 -3.66
C ARG A 396 -14.44 -1.75 -4.05
N THR A 397 -15.35 -2.66 -3.72
CA THR A 397 -16.79 -2.46 -3.96
C THR A 397 -17.27 -1.25 -3.17
N ALA A 398 -16.92 -1.12 -1.89
CA ALA A 398 -17.28 0.04 -1.07
C ALA A 398 -16.73 1.35 -1.63
N LEU A 399 -15.49 1.37 -2.12
CA LEU A 399 -14.89 2.55 -2.76
C LEU A 399 -15.61 2.91 -4.06
N ARG A 400 -15.87 1.92 -4.91
CA ARG A 400 -16.65 2.12 -6.14
C ARG A 400 -18.03 2.70 -5.82
N ASP A 401 -18.76 2.09 -4.88
CA ASP A 401 -20.11 2.51 -4.54
C ASP A 401 -20.12 3.92 -3.94
N ALA A 402 -19.10 4.27 -3.15
CA ALA A 402 -18.93 5.62 -2.62
C ALA A 402 -18.62 6.65 -3.73
N LEU A 403 -17.75 6.31 -4.68
CA LEU A 403 -17.44 7.16 -5.83
C LEU A 403 -18.68 7.37 -6.72
N ASN A 404 -19.45 6.31 -6.98
CA ASN A 404 -20.73 6.39 -7.68
C ASN A 404 -21.72 7.28 -6.95
N HIS A 405 -21.82 7.17 -5.63
CA HIS A 405 -22.78 7.94 -4.86
C HIS A 405 -22.41 9.43 -4.75
N TYR A 406 -21.13 9.76 -4.52
CA TYR A 406 -20.72 11.14 -4.21
C TYR A 406 -20.09 11.91 -5.39
N LEU A 407 -19.57 11.22 -6.41
CA LEU A 407 -18.71 11.81 -7.45
C LEU A 407 -19.06 11.36 -8.88
N GLN A 408 -20.27 10.81 -9.12
CA GLN A 408 -20.68 10.21 -10.40
C GLN A 408 -20.33 11.01 -11.67
N GLN A 409 -20.49 12.34 -11.64
CA GLN A 409 -20.21 13.22 -12.78
C GLN A 409 -18.84 13.89 -12.74
N SER A 410 -18.20 13.81 -11.59
CA SER A 410 -16.93 14.48 -11.31
C SER A 410 -15.75 13.65 -11.74
N VAL A 411 -15.92 12.32 -11.71
CA VAL A 411 -14.82 11.39 -11.90
C VAL A 411 -15.19 10.23 -12.81
N ALA A 412 -14.21 9.76 -13.56
CA ALA A 412 -14.26 8.49 -14.26
C ALA A 412 -13.21 7.53 -13.70
N ILE A 413 -13.55 6.26 -13.59
CA ILE A 413 -12.62 5.19 -13.21
C ILE A 413 -12.55 4.15 -14.34
N ALA A 414 -11.36 3.65 -14.66
CA ALA A 414 -11.21 2.58 -15.64
C ALA A 414 -11.75 1.25 -15.06
N PRO A 415 -12.43 0.42 -15.87
CA PRO A 415 -12.85 -0.91 -15.44
C PRO A 415 -11.62 -1.82 -15.33
N LEU A 416 -11.09 -1.94 -14.12
CA LEU A 416 -9.94 -2.82 -13.83
C LEU A 416 -10.43 -4.18 -13.32
N ARG A 417 -9.94 -5.24 -13.96
CA ARG A 417 -10.00 -6.62 -13.43
C ARG A 417 -8.76 -6.79 -12.53
N GLY A 418 -8.94 -7.22 -11.29
CA GLY A 418 -7.82 -7.36 -10.34
C GLY A 418 -7.35 -6.07 -9.65
N GLY A 419 -6.32 -6.20 -8.82
CA GLY A 419 -5.67 -5.09 -8.09
C GLY A 419 -6.42 -4.57 -6.85
N ALA A 420 -5.79 -3.61 -6.16
CA ALA A 420 -6.28 -2.96 -4.93
C ALA A 420 -6.36 -1.42 -5.03
N THR A 421 -6.41 -0.89 -6.25
CA THR A 421 -6.40 0.57 -6.52
C THR A 421 -7.35 0.92 -7.66
N TYR A 422 -7.98 2.10 -7.58
CA TYR A 422 -8.62 2.73 -8.74
C TYR A 422 -7.83 3.93 -9.22
N TRP A 423 -7.77 4.08 -10.54
CA TRP A 423 -7.35 5.32 -11.20
C TRP A 423 -8.58 6.20 -11.40
N VAL A 424 -8.56 7.37 -10.78
CA VAL A 424 -9.66 8.32 -10.76
C VAL A 424 -9.26 9.51 -11.63
N ARG A 425 -9.95 9.67 -12.76
CA ARG A 425 -9.84 10.84 -13.62
C ARG A 425 -10.86 11.88 -13.17
N GLY A 426 -10.40 12.98 -12.62
CA GLY A 426 -11.22 14.17 -12.33
C GLY A 426 -11.43 15.06 -13.55
N PRO A 427 -12.04 16.24 -13.36
CA PRO A 427 -12.30 17.21 -14.43
C PRO A 427 -11.02 17.67 -15.13
N ASP A 428 -11.07 18.03 -16.41
CA ASP A 428 -9.89 18.39 -17.20
C ASP A 428 -9.07 19.58 -16.65
N HIS A 429 -9.73 20.47 -15.89
CA HIS A 429 -9.10 21.63 -15.26
C HIS A 429 -8.57 21.34 -13.84
N LEU A 430 -8.71 20.11 -13.33
CA LEU A 430 -8.20 19.72 -12.03
C LEU A 430 -6.67 19.77 -12.04
N ASP A 431 -6.08 20.42 -11.05
CA ASP A 431 -4.67 20.25 -10.68
C ASP A 431 -4.59 19.26 -9.52
N VAL A 432 -4.18 18.03 -9.83
CA VAL A 432 -4.12 16.92 -8.87
C VAL A 432 -3.13 17.16 -7.74
N GLU A 433 -2.05 17.91 -7.98
CA GLU A 433 -1.05 18.18 -6.95
C GLU A 433 -1.62 19.13 -5.89
N GLU A 434 -2.29 20.20 -6.32
CA GLU A 434 -2.98 21.12 -5.41
C GLU A 434 -4.18 20.44 -4.73
N PHE A 435 -4.94 19.62 -5.48
CA PHE A 435 -6.04 18.85 -4.92
C PHE A 435 -5.57 17.85 -3.86
N ALA A 436 -4.45 17.15 -4.09
CA ALA A 436 -3.86 16.25 -3.10
C ALA A 436 -3.39 17.00 -1.85
N ALA A 437 -2.76 18.17 -2.00
CA ALA A 437 -2.35 19.00 -0.87
C ALA A 437 -3.54 19.53 -0.05
N GLN A 438 -4.66 19.86 -0.71
CA GLN A 438 -5.91 20.25 -0.03
C GLN A 438 -6.59 19.07 0.65
N ALA A 439 -6.62 17.90 0.02
CA ALA A 439 -7.16 16.67 0.58
C ALA A 439 -6.39 16.28 1.84
N GLU A 440 -5.06 16.38 1.82
CA GLU A 440 -4.18 16.10 2.96
C GLU A 440 -4.54 16.98 4.16
N ARG A 441 -4.79 18.27 3.95
CA ARG A 441 -5.23 19.21 5.01
C ARG A 441 -6.57 18.83 5.63
N ARG A 442 -7.43 18.11 4.90
CA ARG A 442 -8.71 17.57 5.38
C ARG A 442 -8.61 16.13 5.90
N GLY A 443 -7.39 15.59 6.04
CA GLY A 443 -7.14 14.26 6.58
C GLY A 443 -7.22 13.11 5.55
N VAL A 444 -7.32 13.43 4.26
CA VAL A 444 -7.40 12.44 3.18
C VAL A 444 -6.08 12.38 2.41
N LEU A 445 -5.47 11.20 2.30
CA LEU A 445 -4.29 11.01 1.45
C LEU A 445 -4.70 10.34 0.15
N ILE A 446 -4.26 10.91 -0.97
CA ILE A 446 -4.45 10.37 -2.33
C ILE A 446 -3.09 10.34 -3.05
N GLU A 447 -2.97 9.58 -4.13
CA GLU A 447 -1.70 9.43 -4.85
C GLU A 447 -1.77 10.09 -6.25
N PRO A 448 -1.14 11.25 -6.47
CA PRO A 448 -0.94 11.80 -7.81
C PRO A 448 -0.18 10.81 -8.70
N VAL A 449 -0.51 10.75 -10.00
CA VAL A 449 0.12 9.79 -10.91
C VAL A 449 1.41 10.27 -11.55
N GLY A 450 1.69 11.58 -11.49
CA GLY A 450 2.87 12.21 -12.10
C GLY A 450 4.19 11.46 -11.86
N PRO A 451 4.52 11.07 -10.61
CA PRO A 451 5.74 10.33 -10.29
C PRO A 451 5.91 9.00 -11.05
N TYR A 452 4.83 8.39 -11.53
CA TYR A 452 4.89 7.13 -12.28
C TYR A 452 5.23 7.31 -13.76
N PHE A 453 5.18 8.53 -14.29
CA PHE A 453 5.56 8.84 -15.67
C PHE A 453 7.03 9.26 -15.77
N ALA A 454 7.66 8.94 -16.89
CA ALA A 454 9.10 9.15 -17.09
C ALA A 454 9.52 10.62 -17.03
N ASP A 455 8.64 11.52 -17.49
CA ASP A 455 8.83 12.96 -17.46
C ASP A 455 8.48 13.60 -16.10
N GLY A 456 7.96 12.81 -15.15
CA GLY A 456 7.45 13.27 -13.87
C GLY A 456 6.18 14.14 -13.97
N LYS A 457 5.59 14.26 -15.16
CA LYS A 457 4.54 15.23 -15.51
C LYS A 457 3.34 14.54 -16.17
N GLY A 458 2.96 13.39 -15.63
CA GLY A 458 1.76 12.66 -16.02
C GLY A 458 0.47 13.51 -15.98
N PRO A 459 -0.69 12.93 -16.36
CA PRO A 459 -1.94 13.67 -16.46
C PRO A 459 -2.29 14.44 -15.17
N ARG A 460 -2.56 15.74 -15.31
CA ARG A 460 -2.80 16.66 -14.18
C ARG A 460 -4.13 16.43 -13.47
N ASN A 461 -5.06 15.70 -14.08
CA ASN A 461 -6.39 15.44 -13.53
C ASN A 461 -6.57 13.98 -13.08
N ILE A 462 -5.50 13.21 -12.89
CA ILE A 462 -5.59 11.80 -12.52
C ILE A 462 -4.85 11.51 -11.21
N PHE A 463 -5.52 10.80 -10.30
CA PHE A 463 -4.95 10.28 -9.07
C PHE A 463 -5.36 8.83 -8.84
N ARG A 464 -4.66 8.16 -7.91
CA ARG A 464 -4.95 6.81 -7.46
C ARG A 464 -5.57 6.82 -6.07
N LEU A 465 -6.52 5.92 -5.85
CA LEU A 465 -7.11 5.61 -4.56
C LEU A 465 -6.90 4.12 -4.23
N GLY A 466 -5.96 3.84 -3.33
CA GLY A 466 -5.69 2.50 -2.82
C GLY A 466 -6.61 2.10 -1.67
N VAL A 467 -6.98 0.83 -1.57
CA VAL A 467 -7.84 0.30 -0.49
C VAL A 467 -7.11 -0.54 0.57
N THR A 468 -5.79 -0.68 0.45
CA THR A 468 -4.99 -1.54 1.34
C THR A 468 -4.72 -0.89 2.71
N SER A 469 -4.78 0.43 2.78
CA SER A 469 -4.25 1.24 3.90
C SER A 469 -5.31 1.74 4.87
N LEU A 470 -6.60 1.51 4.60
CA LEU A 470 -7.70 1.94 5.43
C LEU A 470 -8.81 0.88 5.55
N PRO A 471 -9.51 0.81 6.71
CA PRO A 471 -10.61 -0.13 6.90
C PRO A 471 -11.88 0.29 6.13
N ILE A 472 -12.76 -0.67 5.86
CA ILE A 472 -13.91 -0.50 4.96
C ILE A 472 -14.90 0.56 5.42
N ASP A 473 -15.11 0.70 6.73
CA ASP A 473 -16.00 1.65 7.38
C ASP A 473 -15.57 3.11 7.17
N ARG A 474 -14.27 3.34 6.92
CA ARG A 474 -13.71 4.68 6.67
C ARG A 474 -13.72 5.11 5.21
N ILE A 475 -13.92 4.17 4.28
CA ILE A 475 -13.88 4.45 2.84
C ILE A 475 -14.95 5.46 2.44
N ARG A 476 -16.20 5.24 2.89
CA ARG A 476 -17.33 6.10 2.53
C ARG A 476 -17.12 7.54 3.02
N GLU A 477 -16.74 7.69 4.28
CA GLU A 477 -16.48 8.99 4.91
C GLU A 477 -15.34 9.73 4.19
N GLY A 478 -14.24 9.04 3.88
CA GLY A 478 -13.12 9.63 3.14
C GLY A 478 -13.50 10.10 1.73
N VAL A 479 -14.33 9.35 1.00
CA VAL A 479 -14.83 9.77 -0.31
C VAL A 479 -15.78 10.95 -0.21
N ALA A 480 -16.61 11.03 0.84
CA ALA A 480 -17.47 12.18 1.07
C ALA A 480 -16.65 13.48 1.24
N VAL A 481 -15.55 13.42 1.99
CA VAL A 481 -14.61 14.56 2.16
C VAL A 481 -13.97 14.95 0.83
N LEU A 482 -13.55 13.99 -0.01
CA LEU A 482 -13.06 14.27 -1.36
C LEU A 482 -14.13 14.91 -2.24
N ALA A 483 -15.39 14.51 -2.09
CA ALA A 483 -16.50 15.07 -2.82
C ALA A 483 -16.79 16.52 -2.44
N ASP A 484 -16.74 16.85 -1.15
CA ASP A 484 -16.83 18.23 -0.68
C ASP A 484 -15.70 19.09 -1.26
N LEU A 485 -14.47 18.57 -1.24
CA LEU A 485 -13.32 19.28 -1.79
C LEU A 485 -13.46 19.52 -3.30
N MET A 486 -13.89 18.51 -4.05
CA MET A 486 -14.13 18.62 -5.50
C MET A 486 -15.23 19.64 -5.81
N ARG A 487 -16.25 19.77 -4.94
CA ARG A 487 -17.31 20.79 -5.05
C ARG A 487 -16.82 22.21 -4.77
N ASP A 488 -15.77 22.37 -3.97
CA ASP A 488 -15.20 23.67 -3.62
C ASP A 488 -14.21 24.20 -4.69
N LEU A 489 -13.82 23.38 -5.68
CA LEU A 489 -12.96 23.81 -6.76
C LEU A 489 -13.65 24.88 -7.64
N PRO A 490 -12.93 25.94 -8.06
CA PRO A 490 -13.47 26.96 -8.94
C PRO A 490 -13.99 26.34 -10.25
N VAL A 491 -15.27 26.53 -10.51
CA VAL A 491 -15.98 25.92 -11.64
C VAL A 491 -15.46 26.48 -12.97
N ALA A 492 -14.50 25.80 -13.58
CA ALA A 492 -14.32 25.89 -15.03
C ALA A 492 -15.23 24.81 -15.66
N ALA A 493 -16.47 25.21 -15.93
CA ALA A 493 -17.49 24.48 -16.69
C ALA A 493 -18.12 23.22 -16.03
N ARG A 494 -18.96 23.45 -15.01
CA ARG A 494 -20.22 22.70 -14.85
C ARG A 494 -21.38 23.63 -15.21
N THR A 495 -21.42 24.08 -16.45
CA THR A 495 -22.60 24.75 -16.97
C THR A 495 -23.66 23.70 -17.24
N PHE A 496 -24.46 23.37 -16.21
CA PHE A 496 -25.86 23.12 -16.49
C PHE A 496 -26.38 24.45 -17.08
N PRO A 497 -26.90 24.46 -18.31
CA PRO A 497 -27.46 25.69 -18.84
C PRO A 497 -28.59 26.09 -17.88
N TYR A 498 -28.66 27.36 -17.51
CA TYR A 498 -29.68 28.01 -16.69
C TYR A 498 -29.43 28.15 -15.17
N PRO A 499 -29.74 29.33 -14.61
CA PRO A 499 -29.70 29.57 -13.18
C PRO A 499 -30.79 28.77 -12.45
N VAL A 500 -30.54 28.54 -11.17
CA VAL A 500 -31.35 27.81 -10.18
C VAL A 500 -32.80 28.33 -10.03
N GLU A 501 -33.15 29.40 -10.72
CA GLU A 501 -34.42 30.15 -10.66
C GLU A 501 -35.53 29.54 -11.55
N GLN A 502 -35.23 28.58 -12.43
CA GLN A 502 -36.20 27.86 -13.27
C GLN A 502 -36.58 26.48 -12.70
N ARG A 503 -36.81 26.39 -11.39
CA ARG A 503 -37.18 25.14 -10.72
C ARG A 503 -38.62 24.75 -11.05
N LEU A 504 -38.86 23.44 -11.19
CA LEU A 504 -40.22 22.91 -11.17
C LEU A 504 -40.66 22.76 -9.71
N GLU A 505 -41.88 23.19 -9.41
CA GLU A 505 -42.48 23.21 -8.07
C GLU A 505 -43.67 22.25 -8.00
N GLY A 506 -43.85 21.61 -6.84
CA GLY A 506 -44.96 20.70 -6.53
C GLY A 506 -45.38 19.74 -7.66
N GLU A 507 -46.64 19.86 -8.08
CA GLU A 507 -47.29 18.97 -9.06
C GLU A 507 -46.60 18.98 -10.44
N ALA A 508 -46.00 20.11 -10.85
CA ALA A 508 -45.30 20.21 -12.13
C ALA A 508 -44.03 19.36 -12.16
N LEU A 509 -43.36 19.24 -11.00
CA LEU A 509 -42.20 18.36 -10.83
C LEU A 509 -42.64 16.89 -10.85
N GLU A 510 -43.72 16.54 -10.16
CA GLU A 510 -44.24 15.17 -10.13
C GLU A 510 -44.67 14.69 -11.52
N ALA A 511 -45.39 15.53 -12.27
CA ALA A 511 -45.81 15.24 -13.63
C ALA A 511 -44.63 15.07 -14.60
N ALA A 512 -43.55 15.83 -14.41
CA ALA A 512 -42.36 15.72 -15.25
C ALA A 512 -41.52 14.46 -14.98
N MET A 513 -41.57 13.94 -13.75
CA MET A 513 -40.81 12.76 -13.33
C MET A 513 -41.58 11.46 -13.59
N SER A 514 -42.90 11.47 -13.44
CA SER A 514 -43.76 10.30 -13.62
C SER A 514 -43.71 9.73 -15.04
N GLY A 515 -43.41 8.43 -15.17
CA GLY A 515 -43.32 7.74 -16.46
C GLY A 515 -42.05 8.04 -17.27
N SER A 516 -41.11 8.79 -16.70
CA SER A 516 -39.88 9.19 -17.40
C SER A 516 -38.78 8.14 -17.30
N VAL A 517 -37.92 8.06 -18.32
CA VAL A 517 -36.71 7.25 -18.30
C VAL A 517 -35.49 8.16 -18.28
N LEU A 518 -34.71 8.09 -17.22
CA LEU A 518 -33.48 8.87 -17.07
C LEU A 518 -32.29 8.05 -17.57
N LEU A 519 -31.51 8.65 -18.45
CA LEU A 519 -30.26 8.12 -18.99
C LEU A 519 -29.09 8.83 -18.32
N CYS A 520 -28.27 8.07 -17.60
CA CYS A 520 -27.05 8.56 -16.97
C CYS A 520 -25.89 7.57 -17.21
N LYS A 521 -24.71 7.88 -16.67
CA LYS A 521 -23.54 7.01 -16.71
C LYS A 521 -23.03 6.73 -15.31
N THR A 522 -22.55 5.52 -15.06
CA THR A 522 -21.82 5.21 -13.83
C THR A 522 -20.42 5.85 -13.85
N VAL A 523 -19.68 5.81 -12.75
CA VAL A 523 -18.27 6.26 -12.74
C VAL A 523 -17.37 5.46 -13.67
N TYR A 524 -17.76 4.25 -14.11
CA TYR A 524 -17.03 3.50 -15.15
C TYR A 524 -17.27 4.03 -16.56
N GLY A 525 -18.23 4.95 -16.73
CA GLY A 525 -18.70 5.41 -18.03
C GLY A 525 -19.77 4.50 -18.64
N ASP A 526 -20.18 3.43 -17.94
CA ASP A 526 -21.20 2.49 -18.40
C ASP A 526 -22.59 3.15 -18.44
N PRO A 527 -23.45 2.78 -19.39
CA PRO A 527 -24.82 3.26 -19.43
C PRO A 527 -25.58 2.82 -18.17
N CYS A 528 -26.36 3.75 -17.62
CA CYS A 528 -27.30 3.51 -16.53
C CYS A 528 -28.65 4.10 -16.91
N THR A 529 -29.71 3.31 -16.74
CA THR A 529 -31.09 3.70 -16.99
C THR A 529 -31.89 3.63 -15.71
N ILE A 530 -32.61 4.70 -15.38
CA ILE A 530 -33.53 4.77 -14.25
C ILE A 530 -34.93 5.02 -14.81
N GLU A 531 -35.80 4.03 -14.70
CA GLU A 531 -37.21 4.13 -15.07
C GLU A 531 -38.02 4.57 -13.84
N LEU A 532 -38.76 5.67 -13.98
CA LEU A 532 -39.62 6.22 -12.93
C LEU A 532 -41.07 5.85 -13.23
N LEU A 533 -41.63 4.93 -12.44
CA LEU A 533 -42.98 4.43 -12.63
C LEU A 533 -44.01 5.40 -11.99
N PRO A 534 -45.20 5.56 -12.58
CA PRO A 534 -46.23 6.48 -12.06
C PRO A 534 -46.76 6.15 -10.66
N ASP A 535 -46.57 4.93 -10.18
CA ASP A 535 -46.96 4.49 -8.84
C ASP A 535 -45.93 4.83 -7.75
N GLY A 536 -44.89 5.60 -8.11
CA GLY A 536 -43.81 5.99 -7.21
C GLY A 536 -42.69 4.94 -7.09
N GLN A 537 -42.74 3.83 -7.84
CA GLN A 537 -41.61 2.90 -7.92
C GLN A 537 -40.54 3.41 -8.91
N MET A 538 -39.29 3.02 -8.71
CA MET A 538 -38.22 3.23 -9.69
C MET A 538 -37.40 1.96 -9.90
N VAL A 539 -36.95 1.75 -11.14
CA VAL A 539 -36.13 0.60 -11.54
C VAL A 539 -34.85 1.10 -12.19
N GLY A 540 -33.72 0.72 -11.60
CA GLY A 540 -32.38 1.06 -12.07
C GLY A 540 -31.73 -0.14 -12.75
N ARG A 541 -31.05 0.10 -13.88
CA ARG A 541 -30.22 -0.89 -14.57
C ARG A 541 -28.91 -0.25 -15.01
N ALA A 542 -27.78 -0.85 -14.69
CA ALA A 542 -26.46 -0.35 -15.02
C ALA A 542 -25.59 -1.44 -15.67
N GLY A 543 -24.68 -1.01 -16.53
CA GLY A 543 -23.74 -1.90 -17.24
C GLY A 543 -24.28 -2.42 -18.58
N TYR A 544 -23.41 -3.06 -19.35
CA TYR A 544 -23.79 -3.76 -20.58
C TYR A 544 -24.53 -5.05 -20.20
N ALA A 545 -25.66 -5.36 -20.86
CA ALA A 545 -26.53 -6.51 -20.56
C ALA A 545 -27.24 -6.51 -19.18
N ASN A 546 -27.38 -5.36 -18.51
CA ASN A 546 -28.08 -5.21 -17.21
C ASN A 546 -27.49 -6.05 -16.07
N GLU A 547 -26.16 -6.15 -16.01
CA GLU A 547 -25.44 -6.93 -14.99
C GLU A 547 -25.67 -6.45 -13.55
N ASP A 548 -26.05 -5.18 -13.35
CA ASP A 548 -26.43 -4.61 -12.05
C ASP A 548 -27.82 -3.97 -12.14
N CYS A 549 -28.72 -4.35 -11.23
CA CYS A 549 -30.10 -3.86 -11.17
C CYS A 549 -30.49 -3.60 -9.72
N ASP A 550 -31.24 -2.52 -9.51
CA ASP A 550 -31.87 -2.23 -8.22
C ASP A 550 -33.26 -1.63 -8.41
N VAL A 551 -34.06 -1.69 -7.36
CA VAL A 551 -35.39 -1.08 -7.32
C VAL A 551 -35.50 -0.15 -6.12
N GLY A 552 -36.39 0.82 -6.21
CA GLY A 552 -36.59 1.80 -5.15
C GLY A 552 -37.91 2.52 -5.27
N ARG A 553 -38.01 3.64 -4.54
CA ARG A 553 -39.16 4.53 -4.56
C ARG A 553 -38.73 5.97 -4.80
N TRP A 554 -39.60 6.72 -5.46
CA TRP A 554 -39.46 8.16 -5.63
C TRP A 554 -40.77 8.86 -5.26
N TRP A 555 -40.68 10.08 -4.77
CA TRP A 555 -41.82 10.92 -4.43
C TRP A 555 -41.42 12.39 -4.46
N VAL A 556 -42.42 13.28 -4.41
CA VAL A 556 -42.21 14.73 -4.28
C VAL A 556 -42.74 15.16 -2.92
N GLU A 557 -41.94 15.92 -2.17
CA GLU A 557 -42.32 16.47 -0.86
C GLU A 557 -42.10 17.99 -0.88
N GLY A 558 -43.18 18.76 -1.07
CA GLY A 558 -43.10 20.18 -1.39
C GLY A 558 -42.45 20.39 -2.76
N ASP A 559 -41.36 21.16 -2.82
CA ASP A 559 -40.61 21.43 -4.05
C ASP A 559 -39.33 20.59 -4.18
N VAL A 560 -39.28 19.48 -3.45
CA VAL A 560 -38.10 18.62 -3.37
C VAL A 560 -38.42 17.24 -3.93
N TRP A 561 -37.67 16.83 -4.95
CA TRP A 561 -37.70 15.46 -5.42
C TRP A 561 -36.93 14.57 -4.46
N ARG A 562 -37.57 13.49 -4.02
CA ARG A 562 -36.95 12.48 -3.17
C ARG A 562 -36.91 11.13 -3.87
N ARG A 563 -35.82 10.41 -3.63
CA ARG A 563 -35.68 9.02 -4.08
C ARG A 563 -34.95 8.19 -3.04
N GLN A 564 -35.30 6.92 -2.95
CA GLN A 564 -34.65 5.94 -2.11
C GLN A 564 -34.57 4.60 -2.83
N TRP A 565 -33.35 4.13 -3.06
CA TRP A 565 -33.07 2.80 -3.59
C TRP A 565 -33.15 1.74 -2.48
N ASN A 566 -33.25 0.46 -2.82
CA ASN A 566 -33.15 -0.61 -1.83
C ASN A 566 -31.70 -0.92 -1.46
N ARG A 567 -30.78 -0.83 -2.43
CA ARG A 567 -29.35 -1.18 -2.27
C ARG A 567 -28.41 -0.09 -2.75
N TRP A 568 -28.66 0.48 -3.93
CA TRP A 568 -27.86 1.55 -4.49
C TRP A 568 -27.88 2.78 -3.58
N SER A 569 -26.84 3.61 -3.64
CA SER A 569 -26.72 4.79 -2.77
C SER A 569 -26.97 4.50 -1.28
N TYR A 570 -26.56 3.30 -0.82
CA TYR A 570 -26.70 2.85 0.57
C TYR A 570 -28.14 2.76 1.09
N GLY A 571 -29.12 2.74 0.19
CA GLY A 571 -30.54 2.77 0.56
C GLY A 571 -30.98 4.07 1.25
N GLU A 572 -30.20 5.13 1.11
CA GLU A 572 -30.49 6.42 1.73
C GLU A 572 -31.49 7.22 0.91
N THR A 573 -32.28 8.03 1.61
CA THR A 573 -33.19 8.98 0.96
C THR A 573 -32.38 10.16 0.46
N SER A 574 -32.30 10.31 -0.86
CA SER A 574 -31.77 11.51 -1.51
C SER A 574 -32.84 12.59 -1.56
N SER A 575 -32.49 13.82 -1.18
CA SER A 575 -33.37 15.00 -1.29
C SER A 575 -32.73 15.99 -2.25
N LEU A 576 -33.36 16.18 -3.42
CA LEU A 576 -32.74 16.83 -4.57
C LEU A 576 -33.63 17.94 -5.09
N ARG A 577 -33.09 19.16 -5.15
CA ARG A 577 -33.74 20.26 -5.87
C ARG A 577 -33.51 20.05 -7.34
N THR A 578 -34.58 20.05 -8.12
CA THR A 578 -34.54 19.57 -9.51
C THR A 578 -34.81 20.70 -10.49
N VAL A 579 -33.99 20.79 -11.54
CA VAL A 579 -34.17 21.71 -12.67
C VAL A 579 -34.22 20.88 -13.94
N ILE A 580 -35.22 21.09 -14.78
CA ILE A 580 -35.37 20.40 -16.06
C ILE A 580 -35.34 21.43 -17.18
N VAL A 581 -34.49 21.20 -18.18
CA VAL A 581 -34.29 22.07 -19.34
C VAL A 581 -34.28 21.20 -20.59
N GLY A 582 -35.32 21.33 -21.41
CA GLY A 582 -35.50 20.46 -22.57
C GLY A 582 -35.59 18.99 -22.16
N ASP A 583 -34.62 18.21 -22.61
CA ASP A 583 -34.42 16.79 -22.29
C ASP A 583 -33.41 16.56 -21.16
N ARG A 584 -32.88 17.59 -20.49
CA ARG A 584 -31.86 17.44 -19.43
C ARG A 584 -32.43 17.73 -18.07
N ILE A 585 -32.06 16.93 -17.08
CA ILE A 585 -32.38 17.11 -15.66
C ILE A 585 -31.10 17.37 -14.87
N GLY A 586 -31.13 18.32 -13.95
CA GLY A 586 -30.05 18.64 -13.02
C GLY A 586 -30.54 18.62 -11.57
N TRP A 587 -29.75 18.03 -10.68
CA TRP A 587 -30.04 17.91 -9.26
C TRP A 587 -29.07 18.76 -8.45
N PHE A 588 -29.60 19.54 -7.50
CA PHE A 588 -28.85 20.53 -6.73
C PHE A 588 -29.02 20.32 -5.23
N ASP A 589 -27.99 20.67 -4.48
CA ASP A 589 -28.03 20.68 -3.02
C ASP A 589 -28.79 21.90 -2.45
N ALA A 590 -28.87 21.97 -1.12
CA ALA A 590 -29.51 23.08 -0.41
C ALA A 590 -28.84 24.45 -0.66
N ASN A 591 -27.55 24.45 -1.04
CA ASN A 591 -26.75 25.63 -1.33
C ASN A 591 -26.76 26.00 -2.83
N GLY A 592 -27.51 25.27 -3.66
CA GLY A 592 -27.61 25.51 -5.10
C GLY A 592 -26.43 24.99 -5.93
N ARG A 593 -25.60 24.09 -5.37
CA ARG A 593 -24.51 23.43 -6.09
C ARG A 593 -25.04 22.21 -6.84
N LEU A 594 -24.64 22.05 -8.10
CA LEU A 594 -25.02 20.88 -8.93
C LEU A 594 -24.37 19.60 -8.38
N LEU A 595 -25.21 18.66 -7.96
CA LEU A 595 -24.83 17.33 -7.48
C LEU A 595 -24.65 16.35 -8.64
N ASP A 596 -25.64 16.27 -9.54
CA ASP A 596 -25.68 15.29 -10.63
C ASP A 596 -26.67 15.74 -11.73
N SER A 597 -26.67 15.09 -12.89
CA SER A 597 -27.54 15.37 -14.03
C SER A 597 -27.81 14.14 -14.89
N ALA A 598 -28.92 14.12 -15.63
CA ALA A 598 -29.25 13.04 -16.55
C ALA A 598 -29.97 13.58 -17.80
N VAL A 599 -30.17 12.71 -18.79
CA VAL A 599 -31.00 12.98 -19.95
C VAL A 599 -32.33 12.23 -19.79
N ILE A 600 -33.44 12.95 -19.89
CA ILE A 600 -34.79 12.41 -19.88
C ILE A 600 -35.11 11.91 -21.29
N ARG A 601 -35.26 10.60 -21.45
CA ARG A 601 -35.92 10.01 -22.61
C ARG A 601 -37.43 10.04 -22.37
N ARG A 602 -38.12 10.96 -23.05
CA ARG A 602 -39.59 10.98 -23.10
C ARG A 602 -40.05 9.90 -24.08
N ALA A 603 -41.14 9.21 -23.78
CA ALA A 603 -41.81 8.38 -24.77
C ALA A 603 -42.21 9.28 -25.96
N ASP A 604 -42.03 8.81 -27.20
CA ASP A 604 -42.52 9.53 -28.36
C ASP A 604 -44.03 9.79 -28.17
N PRO A 605 -44.53 11.00 -28.43
CA PRO A 605 -45.97 11.20 -28.49
C PRO A 605 -46.49 10.41 -29.71
N ASP A 606 -47.34 9.41 -29.43
CA ASP A 606 -48.03 8.59 -30.44
C ASP A 606 -48.77 9.43 -31.50
#